data_AF-A0A651HWB4-F1
#
_entry.id   AF-A0A651HWB4-F1
#
_cell.length_a   1.000
_cell.length_b   1.000
_cell.length_c   1.000
_cell.angle_alpha   90.00
_cell.angle_beta   90.00
_cell.angle_gamma   90.00
#
_symmetry.space_group_name_H-M   'P 1'
#
loop_
_entity.id
_entity.type
_entity.pdbx_description
1 polymer ?
#
loop_
_entity_poly.entity_id
_entity_poly.type
_entity_poly.pdbx_seq_one_letter_code
_entity_poly.pdbx_strand_id
1 'polypeptide(L)'
;MSPLRTLPPAGTVIPFPLLLKGLLGALRPGDARARLAHEIQQLYGVREVHLLNSGRSVLTVLLQAMKEARPERTEVILPGYTCYSVAAAAVRVGLKVRPVDIDPDTFDYDPAALEAVDTSNTLALITANLFGIPN
;
A
#
# COMPACT_ATOMS: atom_id res chain seq x y z
N MET A 1 -0.81 -30.57 9.31
CA MET A 1 -1.39 -29.58 8.37
C MET A 1 -0.55 -29.60 7.11
N SER A 2 -1.13 -29.74 5.90
CA SER A 2 -0.33 -29.85 4.67
C SER A 2 0.32 -28.49 4.37
N PRO A 3 1.65 -28.35 4.45
CA PRO A 3 2.34 -27.06 4.37
C PRO A 3 2.31 -26.42 2.97
N LEU A 4 1.79 -27.12 1.96
CA LEU A 4 1.88 -26.75 0.54
C LEU A 4 0.65 -25.98 0.01
N ARG A 5 -0.31 -25.61 0.87
CA ARG A 5 -1.60 -25.05 0.43
C ARG A 5 -2.06 -23.81 1.20
N THR A 6 -1.16 -23.04 1.82
CA THR A 6 -1.56 -21.79 2.49
C THR A 6 -0.96 -20.58 1.79
N LEU A 7 -1.73 -19.49 1.69
CA LEU A 7 -1.20 -18.19 1.25
C LEU A 7 -0.56 -17.47 2.44
N PRO A 8 0.78 -17.34 2.50
CA PRO A 8 1.38 -16.42 3.46
C PRO A 8 1.04 -14.97 3.08
N PRO A 9 0.84 -14.06 4.06
CA PRO A 9 0.86 -14.26 5.51
C PRO A 9 -0.51 -14.66 6.12
N ALA A 10 -1.59 -14.61 5.35
CA ALA A 10 -2.96 -14.80 5.86
C ALA A 10 -3.29 -16.24 6.29
N GLY A 11 -2.46 -17.23 5.92
CA GLY A 11 -2.68 -18.63 6.24
C GLY A 11 -3.87 -19.26 5.51
N THR A 12 -4.49 -18.53 4.58
CA THR A 12 -5.68 -18.97 3.85
C THR A 12 -5.40 -20.24 3.07
N VAL A 13 -6.17 -21.29 3.35
CA VAL A 13 -6.04 -22.57 2.64
C VAL A 13 -6.52 -22.38 1.20
N ILE A 14 -5.65 -22.64 0.23
CA ILE A 14 -5.96 -22.62 -1.19
C ILE A 14 -6.59 -23.96 -1.57
N PRO A 15 -7.88 -24.00 -1.96
CA PRO A 15 -8.50 -25.22 -2.43
C PRO A 15 -7.81 -25.72 -3.71
N PHE A 16 -7.64 -27.03 -3.86
CA PHE A 16 -7.07 -27.62 -5.08
C PHE A 16 -7.80 -27.18 -6.37
N PRO A 17 -9.14 -27.06 -6.42
CA PRO A 17 -9.82 -26.53 -7.59
C PRO A 17 -9.39 -25.10 -7.96
N LEU A 18 -9.04 -24.27 -6.98
CA LEU A 18 -8.58 -22.90 -7.20
C LEU A 18 -7.16 -22.89 -7.79
N LEU A 19 -6.28 -23.76 -7.30
CA LEU A 19 -4.94 -23.97 -7.87
C LEU A 19 -5.02 -24.39 -9.35
N LEU A 20 -5.88 -25.38 -9.66
CA LEU A 20 -6.07 -25.85 -11.02
C LEU A 20 -6.64 -24.76 -11.93
N LYS A 21 -7.63 -23.99 -11.45
CA LYS A 21 -8.17 -22.83 -12.18
C LYS A 21 -7.10 -21.77 -12.43
N GLY A 22 -6.23 -21.50 -11.45
CA GLY A 22 -5.11 -20.59 -11.59
C GLY A 22 -4.11 -21.06 -12.66
N LEU A 23 -3.74 -22.34 -12.63
CA LEU A 23 -2.84 -22.94 -13.61
C LEU A 23 -3.43 -22.90 -15.03
N LEU A 24 -4.68 -23.35 -15.20
CA LEU A 24 -5.38 -23.31 -16.49
C LEU A 24 -5.57 -21.87 -16.98
N GLY A 25 -5.81 -20.93 -16.06
CA GLY A 25 -5.87 -19.50 -16.37
C GLY A 25 -4.54 -18.93 -16.85
N ALA A 26 -3.41 -19.37 -16.27
CA ALA A 26 -2.07 -18.95 -16.69
C ALA A 26 -1.67 -19.49 -18.07
N LEU A 27 -2.21 -20.65 -18.46
CA LEU A 27 -1.98 -21.25 -19.79
C LEU A 27 -2.86 -20.64 -20.90
N ARG A 28 -3.89 -19.87 -20.54
CA ARG A 28 -4.75 -19.20 -21.51
C ARG A 28 -4.16 -17.84 -21.88
N PRO A 29 -4.00 -17.53 -23.17
CA PRO A 29 -3.70 -16.17 -23.59
C PRO A 29 -4.92 -15.30 -23.27
N GLY A 30 -4.81 -14.47 -22.24
CA GLY A 30 -5.88 -13.59 -21.81
C GLY A 30 -5.34 -12.56 -20.84
N ASP A 31 -5.78 -11.32 -20.99
CA ASP A 31 -5.31 -10.22 -20.16
C ASP A 31 -6.09 -10.17 -18.83
N ALA A 32 -5.92 -11.21 -18.00
CA ALA A 32 -6.51 -11.27 -16.67
C ALA A 32 -6.14 -10.05 -15.82
N ARG A 33 -4.94 -9.48 -16.06
CA ARG A 33 -4.47 -8.25 -15.40
C ARG A 33 -5.25 -7.03 -15.89
N ALA A 34 -5.42 -6.84 -17.20
CA ALA A 34 -6.21 -5.72 -17.70
C ALA A 34 -7.69 -5.83 -17.34
N ARG A 35 -8.26 -7.04 -17.33
CA ARG A 35 -9.64 -7.23 -16.83
C ARG A 35 -9.78 -6.82 -15.37
N LEU A 36 -8.87 -7.29 -14.51
CA LEU A 36 -8.86 -6.89 -13.10
C LEU A 36 -8.66 -5.38 -12.94
N ALA A 37 -7.74 -4.78 -13.70
CA ALA A 37 -7.51 -3.34 -13.67
C ALA A 37 -8.77 -2.57 -14.09
N HIS A 38 -9.44 -3.01 -15.15
CA HIS A 38 -10.68 -2.41 -15.63
C HIS A 38 -11.81 -2.51 -14.61
N GLU A 39 -12.00 -3.67 -13.98
CA GLU A 39 -12.99 -3.87 -12.92
C GLU A 39 -12.73 -2.94 -11.71
N ILE A 40 -11.46 -2.79 -11.30
CA ILE A 40 -11.07 -1.87 -10.23
C ILE A 40 -11.32 -0.41 -10.64
N GLN A 41 -11.00 -0.03 -11.89
CA GLN A 41 -11.29 1.31 -12.41
C GLN A 41 -12.78 1.65 -12.31
N GLN A 42 -13.65 0.72 -12.71
CA GLN A 42 -15.10 0.90 -12.64
C GLN A 42 -15.60 0.95 -11.20
N LEU A 43 -15.10 0.07 -10.33
CA LEU A 43 -15.52 0.00 -8.93
C LEU A 43 -15.21 1.28 -8.14
N TYR A 44 -14.04 1.87 -8.36
CA TYR A 44 -13.58 3.05 -7.61
C TYR A 44 -13.69 4.36 -8.38
N GLY A 45 -14.13 4.34 -9.63
CA GLY A 45 -14.26 5.55 -10.46
C GLY A 45 -12.94 6.25 -10.76
N VAL A 46 -11.82 5.51 -10.84
CA VAL A 46 -10.47 6.08 -11.03
C VAL A 46 -10.03 6.02 -12.49
N ARG A 47 -9.21 6.99 -12.91
CA ARG A 47 -8.73 7.11 -14.31
C ARG A 47 -7.78 5.98 -14.70
N GLU A 48 -6.86 5.59 -13.82
CA GLU A 48 -5.80 4.61 -14.12
C GLU A 48 -5.61 3.65 -12.94
N VAL A 49 -5.28 2.39 -13.24
CA VAL A 49 -4.97 1.36 -12.25
C VAL A 49 -3.67 0.66 -12.64
N HIS A 50 -2.70 0.66 -11.73
CA HIS A 50 -1.43 -0.03 -11.91
C HIS A 50 -1.33 -1.19 -10.90
N LEU A 51 -1.31 -2.42 -11.43
CA LEU A 51 -1.19 -3.63 -10.62
C LEU A 51 0.28 -4.00 -10.42
N LEU A 52 0.73 -4.07 -9.15
CA LEU A 52 2.05 -4.55 -8.77
C LEU A 52 1.95 -5.80 -7.88
N ASN A 53 3.08 -6.42 -7.56
CA ASN A 53 3.14 -7.68 -6.82
C ASN A 53 2.87 -7.54 -5.31
N SER A 54 2.90 -6.33 -4.75
CA SER A 54 2.56 -6.07 -3.35
C SER A 54 2.24 -4.60 -3.09
N GLY A 55 1.51 -4.29 -2.02
CA GLY A 55 1.27 -2.90 -1.60
C GLY A 55 2.55 -2.13 -1.29
N ARG A 56 3.57 -2.79 -0.70
CA ARG A 56 4.90 -2.18 -0.48
C ARG A 56 5.56 -1.77 -1.79
N SER A 57 5.47 -2.62 -2.84
CA SER A 57 6.02 -2.31 -4.16
C SER A 57 5.30 -1.12 -4.80
N VAL A 58 3.96 -1.07 -4.70
CA VAL A 58 3.15 0.07 -5.17
C VAL A 58 3.65 1.36 -4.51
N LEU A 59 3.69 1.38 -3.17
CA LEU A 59 4.08 2.56 -2.42
C LEU A 59 5.52 2.98 -2.72
N THR A 60 6.44 2.03 -2.88
CA THR A 60 7.84 2.32 -3.26
C THR A 60 7.92 3.03 -4.61
N VAL A 61 7.23 2.51 -5.63
CA VAL A 61 7.25 3.11 -6.98
C VAL A 61 6.58 4.49 -6.96
N LEU A 62 5.48 4.65 -6.22
CA LEU A 62 4.80 5.94 -6.09
C LEU A 62 5.71 6.99 -5.43
N LEU A 63 6.32 6.66 -4.29
CA LEU A 63 7.23 7.56 -3.58
C LEU A 63 8.48 7.89 -4.40
N GLN A 64 9.02 6.92 -5.15
CA GLN A 64 10.14 7.16 -6.08
C GLN A 64 9.76 8.18 -7.15
N ALA A 65 8.61 8.01 -7.81
CA ALA A 65 8.14 8.93 -8.83
C ALA A 65 7.88 10.34 -8.27
N MET A 66 7.28 10.44 -7.07
CA MET A 66 7.07 11.71 -6.39
C MET A 66 8.39 12.40 -6.04
N LYS A 67 9.37 11.64 -5.53
CA LYS A 67 10.71 12.17 -5.20
C LYS A 67 11.46 12.66 -6.43
N GLU A 68 11.35 11.96 -7.57
CA GLU A 68 11.93 12.40 -8.84
C GLU A 68 11.29 13.72 -9.33
N ALA A 69 9.99 13.89 -9.11
CA ALA A 69 9.28 15.11 -9.47
C ALA A 69 9.54 16.30 -8.51
N ARG A 70 9.86 16.02 -7.24
CA ARG A 70 10.08 16.99 -6.16
C ARG A 70 11.34 16.64 -5.35
N PRO A 71 12.54 16.71 -5.95
CA PRO A 71 13.78 16.25 -5.31
C PRO A 71 14.16 17.03 -4.05
N GLU A 72 13.66 18.26 -3.90
CA GLU A 72 13.84 19.11 -2.72
C GLU A 72 13.05 18.63 -1.51
N ARG A 73 12.03 17.79 -1.69
CA ARG A 73 11.20 17.24 -0.62
C ARG A 73 11.72 15.87 -0.22
N THR A 74 12.26 15.78 0.98
CA THR A 74 13.03 14.61 1.41
C THR A 74 12.41 13.83 2.57
N GLU A 75 11.24 14.24 3.04
CA GLU A 75 10.57 13.65 4.20
C GLU A 75 9.16 13.14 3.88
N VAL A 76 8.74 12.04 4.53
CA VAL A 76 7.38 11.51 4.46
C VAL A 76 6.83 11.39 5.88
N ILE A 77 5.63 11.93 6.08
CA ILE A 77 4.89 11.80 7.33
C ILE A 77 4.05 10.52 7.26
N LEU A 78 4.07 9.73 8.33
CA LEU A 78 3.23 8.53 8.47
C LEU A 78 2.71 8.38 9.91
N PRO A 79 1.64 7.61 10.15
CA PRO A 79 1.12 7.41 11.50
C PRO A 79 2.12 6.63 12.34
N GLY A 80 2.26 7.00 13.61
CA GLY A 80 3.18 6.39 14.58
C GLY A 80 2.88 4.91 14.79
N TYR A 81 1.63 4.51 14.55
CA TYR A 81 1.18 3.14 14.50
C TYR A 81 0.69 2.78 13.09
N THR A 82 1.48 2.02 12.33
CA THR A 82 1.09 1.51 10.99
C THR A 82 1.88 0.25 10.62
N CYS A 83 1.58 -0.33 9.45
CA CYS A 83 2.33 -1.47 8.94
C CYS A 83 3.78 -1.09 8.63
N TYR A 84 4.74 -1.93 9.08
CA TYR A 84 6.16 -1.82 8.75
C TYR A 84 6.44 -1.56 7.26
N SER A 85 5.62 -2.14 6.37
CA SER A 85 5.75 -2.00 4.92
C SER A 85 5.70 -0.55 4.44
N VAL A 86 4.99 0.34 5.15
CA VAL A 86 4.84 1.76 4.80
C VAL A 86 6.17 2.49 5.00
N ALA A 87 6.72 2.44 6.21
CA ALA A 87 8.02 3.03 6.52
C ALA A 87 9.15 2.43 5.66
N ALA A 88 9.13 1.09 5.47
CA ALA A 88 10.13 0.41 4.65
C ALA A 88 10.12 0.86 3.19
N ALA A 89 8.96 1.20 2.61
CA ALA A 89 8.87 1.74 1.25
C ALA A 89 9.52 3.14 1.14
N ALA A 90 9.27 4.02 2.11
CA ALA A 90 9.86 5.36 2.14
C ALA A 90 11.38 5.32 2.32
N VAL A 91 11.88 4.52 3.28
CA VAL A 91 13.32 4.36 3.50
C VAL A 91 14.01 3.78 2.27
N ARG A 92 13.37 2.84 1.57
CA ARG A 92 13.93 2.21 0.35
C ARG A 92 14.26 3.22 -0.75
N VAL A 93 13.49 4.29 -0.88
CA VAL A 93 13.73 5.35 -1.87
C VAL A 93 14.56 6.51 -1.30
N GLY A 94 15.11 6.35 -0.09
CA GLY A 94 15.93 7.34 0.58
C GLY A 94 15.16 8.57 1.04
N LEU A 95 13.91 8.41 1.47
CA LEU A 95 13.14 9.44 2.16
C LEU A 95 13.27 9.27 3.66
N LYS A 96 13.31 10.38 4.39
CA LYS A 96 13.26 10.40 5.85
C LYS A 96 11.83 10.17 6.31
N VAL A 97 11.64 9.29 7.28
CA VAL A 97 10.33 9.01 7.88
C VAL A 97 10.13 9.90 9.10
N ARG A 98 9.01 10.61 9.14
CA ARG A 98 8.52 11.32 10.33
C ARG A 98 7.25 10.63 10.85
N PRO A 99 7.35 9.79 11.88
CA PRO A 99 6.16 9.27 12.55
C PRO A 99 5.47 10.40 13.33
N VAL A 100 4.15 10.44 13.25
CA VAL A 100 3.28 11.36 14.02
C VAL A 100 2.26 10.54 14.77
N ASP A 101 2.00 10.89 16.02
CA ASP A 101 1.15 10.07 16.89
C ASP A 101 -0.28 9.91 16.37
N ILE A 102 -0.96 8.89 16.87
CA ILE A 102 -2.37 8.61 16.55
C ILE A 102 -3.26 8.84 17.76
N ASP A 103 -4.51 9.19 17.51
CA ASP A 103 -5.56 9.17 18.51
C ASP A 103 -5.97 7.70 18.77
N PRO A 104 -5.85 7.20 20.01
CA PRO A 104 -6.15 5.80 20.34
C PRO A 104 -7.64 5.44 20.22
N ASP A 105 -8.56 6.42 20.23
CA ASP A 105 -9.99 6.19 20.12
C ASP A 105 -10.46 6.10 18.66
N THR A 106 -9.78 6.78 17.74
CA THR A 106 -10.14 6.83 16.31
C THR A 106 -9.20 6.03 15.42
N PHE A 107 -7.97 5.78 15.87
CA PHE A 107 -6.86 5.23 15.08
C PHE A 107 -6.45 6.11 13.87
N ASP A 108 -6.92 7.35 13.81
CA ASP A 108 -6.40 8.36 12.89
C ASP A 108 -5.28 9.16 13.57
N TYR A 109 -4.62 10.06 12.84
CA TYR A 109 -3.66 11.00 13.41
C TYR A 109 -4.24 11.78 14.58
N ASP A 110 -3.44 11.96 15.64
CA ASP A 110 -3.74 12.96 16.66
C ASP A 110 -3.70 14.35 16.00
N PRO A 111 -4.80 15.14 16.03
CA PRO A 111 -4.85 16.42 15.33
C PRO A 111 -3.81 17.42 15.82
N ALA A 112 -3.55 17.48 17.13
CA ALA A 112 -2.59 18.42 17.71
C ALA A 112 -1.16 18.03 17.36
N ALA A 113 -0.85 16.73 17.37
CA ALA A 113 0.44 16.21 16.95
C ALA A 113 0.69 16.48 15.47
N LEU A 114 -0.32 16.35 14.61
CA LEU A 114 -0.22 16.60 13.18
C LEU A 114 -0.07 18.09 12.85
N GLU A 115 -0.81 18.97 13.52
CA GLU A 115 -0.71 20.44 13.35
C GLU A 115 0.67 20.99 13.76
N ALA A 116 1.32 20.36 14.74
CA ALA A 116 2.65 20.76 15.21
C ALA A 116 3.79 20.39 14.24
N VAL A 117 3.51 19.65 13.15
CA VAL A 117 4.54 19.18 12.23
C VAL A 117 4.95 20.27 11.24
N ASP A 118 6.26 20.55 11.17
CA ASP A 118 6.82 21.33 10.06
C ASP A 118 6.78 20.53 8.75
N THR A 119 6.01 21.05 7.78
CA THR A 119 5.80 20.44 6.46
C THR A 119 6.67 21.05 5.35
N SER A 120 7.59 21.95 5.69
CA SER A 120 8.44 22.67 4.73
C SER A 120 9.25 21.77 3.79
N ASN A 121 9.62 20.57 4.26
CA ASN A 121 10.41 19.57 3.54
C ASN A 121 9.61 18.26 3.25
N THR A 122 8.31 18.25 3.54
CA THR A 122 7.47 17.06 3.37
C THR A 122 7.13 16.84 1.90
N LEU A 123 7.37 15.62 1.41
CA LEU A 123 6.98 15.11 0.10
C LEU A 123 5.53 14.60 0.11
N ALA A 124 5.18 13.86 1.17
CA ALA A 124 3.87 13.24 1.30
C ALA A 124 3.47 13.05 2.78
N LEU A 125 2.17 13.16 3.03
CA LEU A 125 1.50 12.66 4.23
C LEU A 125 0.80 11.34 3.86
N ILE A 126 1.19 10.24 4.47
CA ILE A 126 0.58 8.92 4.22
C ILE A 126 -0.51 8.69 5.26
N THR A 127 -1.74 8.45 4.82
CA THR A 127 -2.84 8.03 5.71
C THR A 127 -2.89 6.50 5.81
N ALA A 128 -3.52 5.99 6.87
CA ALA A 128 -3.71 4.57 7.05
C ALA A 128 -5.12 4.32 7.58
N ASN A 129 -5.97 3.72 6.74
CA ASN A 129 -7.30 3.24 7.12
C ASN A 129 -7.16 1.99 8.00
N LEU A 130 -6.63 2.15 9.22
CA LEU A 130 -6.28 1.06 10.12
C LEU A 130 -7.53 0.24 10.46
N PHE A 131 -7.37 -1.08 10.46
CA PHE A 131 -8.46 -2.03 10.74
C PHE A 131 -9.70 -1.89 9.83
N GLY A 132 -9.56 -1.20 8.69
CA GLY A 132 -10.68 -0.92 7.78
C GLY A 132 -11.55 0.27 8.19
N ILE A 133 -11.13 1.02 9.21
CA ILE A 133 -11.74 2.29 9.62
C ILE A 133 -11.12 3.40 8.78
N PRO A 134 -11.91 4.15 7.99
CA PRO A 134 -11.40 5.30 7.23
C PRO A 134 -10.90 6.40 8.16
N ASN A 135 -9.79 7.04 7.79
CA ASN A 135 -9.37 8.33 8.34
C ASN A 135 -10.40 9.42 7.96
#